data_AF-A0A7C1IBG5-F1
#
_entry.id   AF-A0A7C1IBG5-F1
#
_cell.length_a   1.000
_cell.length_b   1.000
_cell.length_c   1.000
_cell.angle_alpha   90.00
_cell.angle_beta   90.00
_cell.angle_gamma   90.00
#
_symmetry.space_group_name_H-M   'P 1'
#
loop_
_entity.id
_entity.type
_entity.pdbx_description
1 polymer ?
#
loop_
_entity_poly.entity_id
_entity_poly.type
_entity_poly.pdbx_seq_one_letter_code
_entity_poly.pdbx_strand_id
1 'polypeptide(L)'
;MDLIRGHRPAGRSCSAGAFFSSGSLPGQNLPTTLAAIASPHHSAAVLAGALRGAATPVFTRIGDDRVLIDPRTLLNDDEAILVETLVEILKRT
;
A
#
# COMPACT_ATOMS: atom_id res chain seq x y z
N MET A 1 -44.47 -45.92 7.20
CA MET A 1 -45.39 -44.84 7.57
C MET A 1 -44.77 -44.11 8.74
N ASP A 2 -44.40 -42.85 8.51
CA ASP A 2 -44.22 -41.76 9.49
C ASP A 2 -43.17 -41.96 10.62
N LEU A 3 -42.35 -41.01 11.04
CA LEU A 3 -42.44 -39.56 10.95
C LEU A 3 -41.05 -38.94 11.23
N ILE A 4 -40.66 -38.05 10.33
CA ILE A 4 -39.75 -36.89 10.43
C ILE A 4 -39.13 -36.61 11.82
N ARG A 5 -37.80 -36.68 11.89
CA ARG A 5 -36.99 -36.00 12.91
C ARG A 5 -35.67 -35.52 12.28
N GLY A 6 -35.37 -34.25 12.45
CA GLY A 6 -33.99 -33.75 12.34
C GLY A 6 -33.72 -32.85 11.14
N HIS A 7 -34.07 -31.59 11.31
CA HIS A 7 -33.50 -30.44 10.62
C HIS A 7 -31.95 -30.51 10.57
N ARG A 8 -31.36 -30.54 9.36
CA ARG A 8 -29.95 -30.19 9.11
C ARG A 8 -29.85 -29.40 7.80
N PRO A 9 -29.78 -28.06 7.81
CA PRO A 9 -29.24 -27.34 6.67
C PRO A 9 -27.73 -27.24 6.90
N ALA A 10 -26.97 -28.21 6.38
CA ALA A 10 -25.52 -28.07 6.28
C ALA A 10 -25.09 -28.18 4.82
N GLY A 11 -25.79 -27.44 3.95
CA GLY A 11 -25.27 -27.07 2.64
C GLY A 11 -24.16 -26.04 2.83
N ARG A 12 -22.95 -26.50 3.13
CA ARG A 12 -21.76 -25.65 2.99
C ARG A 12 -21.43 -25.57 1.51
N SER A 13 -22.01 -24.58 0.83
CA SER A 13 -21.39 -24.02 -0.35
C SER A 13 -20.33 -23.03 0.12
N CYS A 14 -19.06 -23.42 -0.03
CA CYS A 14 -17.94 -22.49 0.10
C CYS A 14 -17.31 -22.38 -1.29
N SER A 15 -17.85 -21.50 -2.13
CA SER A 15 -17.09 -20.95 -3.24
C SER A 15 -16.36 -19.72 -2.73
N ALA A 16 -15.13 -19.91 -2.29
CA ALA A 16 -14.18 -18.82 -2.07
C ALA A 16 -12.92 -19.11 -2.87
N GLY A 17 -13.09 -19.16 -4.20
CA GLY A 17 -12.00 -19.11 -5.15
C GLY A 17 -11.99 -17.75 -5.81
N ALA A 18 -11.46 -16.73 -5.12
CA ALA A 18 -11.18 -15.44 -5.72
C ALA A 18 -9.72 -15.06 -5.44
N PHE A 19 -8.79 -15.76 -6.08
CA PHE A 19 -7.51 -15.15 -6.41
C PHE A 19 -7.75 -14.26 -7.62
N PHE A 20 -8.13 -13.00 -7.38
CA PHE A 20 -7.94 -11.97 -8.40
C PHE A 20 -6.46 -11.56 -8.38
N SER A 21 -5.59 -12.51 -8.74
CA SER A 21 -4.21 -12.22 -9.08
C SER A 21 -4.17 -12.05 -10.59
N SER A 22 -4.42 -10.82 -11.05
CA SER A 22 -3.81 -10.39 -12.31
C SER A 22 -2.31 -10.20 -12.02
N GLY A 23 -1.62 -11.32 -11.81
CA GLY A 23 -0.20 -11.42 -11.50
C GLY A 23 0.62 -11.21 -12.76
N SER A 24 0.64 -9.98 -13.26
CA SER A 24 1.53 -9.59 -14.35
C SER A 24 2.90 -9.27 -13.75
N LEU A 25 3.82 -10.24 -13.88
CA LEU A 25 5.21 -10.28 -13.42
C LEU A 25 5.45 -10.78 -11.98
N PRO A 26 5.46 -12.12 -11.75
CA PRO A 26 6.09 -12.67 -10.56
C PRO A 26 7.62 -12.48 -10.66
N GLY A 27 8.16 -11.67 -9.75
CA GLY A 27 9.51 -11.87 -9.23
C GLY A 27 10.68 -11.61 -10.17
N GLN A 28 10.73 -10.47 -10.86
CA GLN A 28 12.03 -9.91 -11.25
C GLN A 28 12.41 -8.85 -10.22
N ASN A 29 13.41 -9.14 -9.39
CA ASN A 29 14.12 -8.13 -8.60
C ASN A 29 14.85 -7.22 -9.59
N LEU A 30 14.15 -6.26 -10.20
CA LEU A 30 14.82 -5.20 -10.92
C LEU A 30 15.60 -4.42 -9.87
N PRO A 31 16.94 -4.35 -9.96
CA PRO A 31 17.71 -3.48 -9.10
C PRO A 31 17.20 -2.07 -9.32
N THR A 32 16.47 -1.55 -8.34
CA THR A 32 15.92 -0.20 -8.36
C THR A 32 16.49 0.55 -7.18
N THR A 33 16.91 1.78 -7.45
CA THR A 33 17.34 2.69 -6.39
C THR A 33 16.07 3.29 -5.79
N LEU A 34 15.81 2.99 -4.52
CA LEU A 34 14.71 3.59 -3.76
C LEU A 34 15.24 4.74 -2.91
N ALA A 35 14.50 5.84 -2.85
CA ALA A 35 14.73 6.87 -1.85
C ALA A 35 14.02 6.48 -0.56
N ALA A 36 14.78 6.23 0.50
CA ALA A 36 14.27 5.86 1.82
C ALA A 36 14.29 7.07 2.77
N ILE A 37 13.12 7.43 3.29
CA ILE A 37 12.90 8.60 4.14
C ILE A 37 12.43 8.15 5.51
N ALA A 38 13.09 8.65 6.55
CA ALA A 38 12.76 8.42 7.95
C ALA A 38 12.60 9.76 8.66
N SER A 39 11.68 9.83 9.62
CA SER A 39 11.56 10.97 10.55
C SER A 39 11.93 10.50 11.95
N PRO A 40 12.73 11.27 12.72
CA PRO A 40 13.03 10.93 14.11
C PRO A 40 11.82 11.12 15.04
N HIS A 41 10.81 11.88 14.59
CA HIS A 41 9.63 12.22 15.39
C HIS A 41 8.40 11.38 15.03
N HIS A 42 8.38 10.78 13.83
CA HIS A 42 7.19 10.14 13.28
C HIS A 42 7.51 8.80 12.61
N SER A 43 6.65 7.80 12.84
CA SER A 43 6.75 6.51 12.18
C SER A 43 6.46 6.62 10.69
N ALA A 44 6.97 5.66 9.91
CA ALA A 44 6.74 5.65 8.46
C ALA A 44 5.26 5.55 8.09
N ALA A 45 4.44 4.90 8.92
CA ALA A 45 3.00 4.81 8.71
C ALA A 45 2.30 6.16 8.84
N VAL A 46 2.68 6.97 9.83
CA VAL A 46 2.16 8.34 10.00
C VAL A 46 2.60 9.22 8.84
N LEU A 47 3.89 9.16 8.48
CA LEU A 47 4.43 9.93 7.36
C LEU A 47 3.75 9.57 6.04
N ALA A 48 3.57 8.28 5.75
CA ALA A 48 2.86 7.81 4.56
C ALA A 48 1.37 8.19 4.56
N GLY A 49 0.75 8.28 5.74
CA GLY A 49 -0.61 8.78 5.89
C GLY A 49 -0.72 10.26 5.57
N ALA A 50 0.21 11.06 6.09
CA ALA A 50 0.29 12.50 5.84
C ALA A 50 0.55 12.81 4.36
N LEU A 51 1.46 12.07 3.72
CA LEU A 51 1.74 12.18 2.28
C LEU A 51 0.51 11.85 1.40
N ARG A 52 -0.31 10.87 1.80
CA ARG A 52 -1.57 10.56 1.11
C ARG A 52 -2.65 11.63 1.27
N GLY A 53 -2.60 12.40 2.36
CA GLY A 53 -3.54 13.49 2.65
C GLY A 53 -3.07 14.87 2.21
N ALA A 54 -1.89 14.98 1.60
CA ALA A 54 -1.36 16.24 1.10
C ALA A 54 -2.18 16.78 -0.09
N ALA A 55 -1.97 18.06 -0.43
CA ALA A 55 -2.66 18.69 -1.57
C ALA A 55 -2.43 17.92 -2.88
N THR A 56 -1.20 17.44 -3.09
CA THR A 56 -0.86 16.44 -4.10
C THR A 56 -0.65 15.09 -3.39
N PRO A 57 -1.56 14.12 -3.54
CA PRO A 57 -1.43 12.83 -2.85
C PRO A 57 -0.21 12.05 -3.37
N VAL A 58 0.68 11.67 -2.46
CA VAL A 58 1.86 10.83 -2.77
C VAL A 58 1.67 9.45 -2.17
N PHE A 59 1.67 8.43 -3.04
CA PHE A 59 1.60 7.03 -2.63
C PHE A 59 3.00 6.43 -2.58
N THR A 60 3.36 5.89 -1.42
CA THR A 60 4.69 5.35 -1.16
C THR A 60 4.60 3.94 -0.61
N ARG A 61 5.72 3.21 -0.65
CA ARG A 61 5.84 1.91 0.01
C ARG A 61 6.40 2.13 1.42
N ILE A 62 6.04 1.26 2.36
CA ILE A 62 6.65 1.25 3.70
C ILE A 62 7.53 0.01 3.80
N GLY A 63 8.77 0.18 4.24
CA GLY A 63 9.70 -0.93 4.51
C GLY A 63 10.74 -0.50 5.54
N ASP A 64 11.07 -1.40 6.48
CA ASP A 64 12.04 -1.14 7.56
C ASP A 64 11.77 0.13 8.38
N ASP A 65 10.49 0.43 8.64
CA ASP A 65 10.00 1.67 9.27
C ASP A 65 10.45 2.95 8.54
N ARG A 66 10.57 2.88 7.22
CA ARG A 66 10.86 4.01 6.34
C ARG A 66 9.83 4.11 5.23
N VAL A 67 9.62 5.33 4.78
CA VAL A 67 8.89 5.61 3.55
C VAL A 67 9.84 5.42 2.37
N LEU A 68 9.47 4.54 1.45
CA LEU A 68 10.23 4.19 0.25
C LEU A 68 9.53 4.77 -0.98
N ILE A 69 10.29 5.53 -1.77
CA ILE A 69 9.85 6.12 -3.03
C ILE A 69 10.68 5.51 -4.15
N ASP A 70 10.02 5.03 -5.20
CA ASP A 70 10.68 4.56 -6.42
C ASP A 70 10.70 5.73 -7.43
N PRO A 71 11.85 6.35 -7.71
CA PRO A 71 11.93 7.48 -8.64
C PRO A 71 11.45 7.12 -10.05
N ARG A 72 11.45 5.83 -10.42
CA ARG A 72 10.97 5.39 -11.74
C ARG A 72 9.46 5.51 -11.92
N THR A 73 8.71 5.75 -10.83
CA THR A 73 7.27 6.03 -10.90
C THR A 73 6.96 7.52 -11.03
N LEU A 74 7.98 8.39 -11.01
CA LEU A 74 7.81 9.84 -11.19
C LEU A 74 7.86 10.20 -12.68
N LEU A 75 6.97 11.09 -13.11
CA LEU A 75 7.04 11.71 -14.42
C LEU A 75 8.06 12.85 -14.40
N ASN A 76 8.43 13.32 -15.59
CA ASN A 76 9.15 14.59 -15.71
C ASN A 76 8.31 15.69 -15.04
N ASP A 77 8.94 16.52 -14.21
CA ASP A 77 8.34 17.57 -13.37
C ASP A 77 7.67 17.13 -12.04
N ASP A 78 7.36 15.84 -11.84
CA ASP A 78 6.81 15.37 -10.55
C ASP A 78 7.83 15.45 -9.41
N GLU A 79 9.13 15.42 -9.72
CA GLU A 79 10.21 15.47 -8.74
C GLU A 79 10.15 16.73 -7.87
N ALA A 80 9.92 17.90 -8.49
CA ALA A 80 9.85 19.16 -7.76
C ALA A 80 8.65 19.19 -6.79
N ILE A 81 7.49 18.73 -7.28
CA ILE A 81 6.25 18.65 -6.50
C ILE A 81 6.40 17.67 -5.32
N LEU A 82 7.06 16.54 -5.57
CA LEU A 82 7.36 15.53 -4.55
C LEU A 82 8.24 16.12 -3.45
N VAL A 83 9.33 16.80 -3.82
CA VAL A 83 10.27 17.41 -2.87
C VAL A 83 9.58 18.48 -2.04
N GLU A 84 8.81 19.37 -2.67
CA GLU A 84 8.05 20.40 -1.96
C GLU A 84 7.06 19.78 -0.97
N THR A 85 6.29 18.78 -1.41
CA THR A 85 5.32 18.06 -0.56
C THR A 85 6.01 17.38 0.62
N LEU A 86 7.16 16.72 0.39
CA LEU A 86 7.94 16.08 1.44
C LEU A 86 8.44 17.08 2.47
N VAL A 87 8.98 18.21 2.02
CA VAL A 87 9.50 19.25 2.90
C VAL A 87 8.37 19.83 3.76
N GLU A 88 7.21 20.11 3.17
CA GLU A 88 6.06 20.63 3.91
C GLU A 88 5.53 19.64 4.95
N ILE A 89 5.46 18.36 4.60
CA ILE A 89 5.01 17.32 5.53
C ILE A 89 6.05 17.12 6.64
N LEU A 90 7.35 17.02 6.33
CA LEU A 90 8.40 16.85 7.34
C LEU A 90 8.55 18.03 8.28
N LYS A 91 8.18 19.25 7.85
CA LYS A 91 8.13 20.43 8.74
C LYS A 91 6.94 20.43 9.69
N ARG A 92 5.81 19.85 9.26
CA ARG A 92 4.56 19.80 10.04
C ARG A 92 4.51 18.63 11.01
N THR A 93 5.29 17.60 10.71
CA THR A 93 5.34 16.33 11.44
C THR A 93 6.67 16.24 12.16
#